data_AF-A0A351KC89-F1
#
_entry.id   AF-A0A351KC89-F1
#
_cell.length_a   1.000
_cell.length_b   1.000
_cell.length_c   1.000
_cell.angle_alpha   90.00
_cell.angle_beta   90.00
_cell.angle_gamma   90.00
#
_symmetry.space_group_name_H-M   'P 1'
#
loop_
_entity.id
_entity.type
_entity.pdbx_description
1 polymer ?
#
loop_
_entity_poly.entity_id
_entity_poly.type
_entity_poly.pdbx_seq_one_letter_code
_entity_poly.pdbx_strand_id
1 'polypeptide(L)' 'MLLGDVFVCPSVAAHQAPSHAGDYDSEMSLLVIHGVLHLLGHDHAEAAEAEAMQAREREHLARYGMVRP' A
#
# COMPACT_ATOMS: atom_id res chain seq x y z
N MET A 1 13.52 -6.78 -17.67
CA MET A 1 13.90 -7.04 -16.27
C MET A 1 12.65 -7.39 -15.49
N LEU A 2 12.77 -8.28 -14.52
CA LEU A 2 11.71 -8.65 -13.56
C LEU A 2 12.02 -7.93 -12.23
N LEU A 3 11.06 -7.19 -11.66
CA LEU A 3 11.24 -6.43 -10.41
C LEU A 3 11.17 -7.32 -9.15
N GLY A 4 10.37 -8.38 -9.21
CA GLY A 4 10.09 -9.28 -8.09
C GLY A 4 8.61 -9.65 -8.04
N ASP A 5 8.20 -10.26 -6.93
CA ASP A 5 6.83 -10.74 -6.71
C ASP A 5 6.19 -10.04 -5.50
N VAL A 6 4.88 -9.81 -5.57
CA VAL A 6 4.07 -9.30 -4.46
C VAL A 6 3.02 -10.34 -4.10
N PHE A 7 3.00 -10.76 -2.85
CA PHE A 7 1.99 -11.69 -2.32
C PHE A 7 1.09 -10.96 -1.34
N VAL A 8 -0.22 -10.99 -1.59
CA VAL A 8 -1.23 -10.40 -0.70
C VAL A 8 -2.16 -11.52 -0.23
N CYS A 9 -2.46 -11.54 1.07
CA CYS A 9 -3.38 -12.50 1.67
C CYS A 9 -4.79 -11.87 1.79
N PRO A 10 -5.77 -12.29 0.97
CA PRO A 10 -7.09 -11.64 0.93
C PRO A 10 -7.85 -11.69 2.27
N SER A 11 -7.72 -12.79 3.01
CA SER A 11 -8.37 -12.94 4.31
C SER A 11 -7.81 -11.99 5.37
N VAL A 12 -6.50 -11.72 5.32
CA VAL A 12 -5.86 -10.76 6.22
C VAL A 12 -6.23 -9.33 5.83
N ALA A 13 -6.21 -9.00 4.54
CA ALA A 13 -6.66 -7.70 4.04
C ALA A 13 -8.11 -7.41 4.44
N ALA A 14 -9.02 -8.38 4.29
CA ALA A 14 -10.42 -8.23 4.73
C ALA A 14 -10.55 -7.98 6.24
N HIS A 15 -9.67 -8.56 7.05
CA HIS A 15 -9.66 -8.31 8.50
C HIS A 15 -9.10 -6.93 8.86
N GLN A 16 -8.09 -6.45 8.13
CA GLN A 16 -7.42 -5.17 8.37
C GLN A 16 -8.22 -3.97 7.86
N ALA A 17 -8.92 -4.15 6.74
CA ALA A 17 -9.63 -3.11 6.01
C ALA A 17 -10.42 -2.15 6.91
N PRO A 18 -11.31 -2.59 7.83
CA PRO A 18 -12.11 -1.66 8.64
C PRO A 18 -11.30 -0.72 9.53
N SER A 19 -10.07 -1.10 9.90
CA SER A 19 -9.19 -0.36 10.81
C SER A 19 -8.03 0.37 10.13
N HIS A 20 -7.76 0.07 8.86
CA HIS A 20 -6.58 0.59 8.14
C HIS A 20 -6.97 1.42 6.93
N ALA A 21 -7.63 0.84 5.92
CA ALA A 21 -8.06 1.56 4.70
C ALA A 21 -9.57 1.80 4.60
N GLY A 22 -10.35 1.46 5.62
CA GLY A 22 -11.81 1.60 5.69
C GLY A 22 -12.61 0.48 4.99
N ASP A 23 -12.24 0.14 3.75
CA ASP A 23 -12.89 -0.91 2.96
C ASP A 23 -11.89 -1.86 2.28
N TYR A 24 -12.39 -3.01 1.84
CA TYR A 24 -11.56 -4.09 1.29
C TYR A 24 -10.85 -3.70 -0.01
N ASP A 25 -11.52 -2.97 -0.90
CA ASP A 25 -10.94 -2.60 -2.21
C ASP A 25 -9.83 -1.56 -2.01
N SER A 26 -10.02 -0.63 -1.08
CA SER A 26 -8.99 0.33 -0.65
C SER A 26 -7.80 -0.36 0.01
N GLU A 27 -8.04 -1.35 0.88
CA GLU A 27 -6.97 -2.12 1.53
C GLU A 27 -6.15 -2.92 0.51
N MET A 28 -6.82 -3.63 -0.40
CA MET A 28 -6.16 -4.40 -1.46
C MET A 28 -5.32 -3.50 -2.35
N SER A 29 -5.85 -2.34 -2.74
CA SER A 29 -5.13 -1.38 -3.58
C SER A 29 -3.92 -0.80 -2.86
N LEU A 30 -4.06 -0.48 -1.57
CA LEU A 30 -2.96 -0.03 -0.73
C LEU A 30 -1.87 -1.09 -0.60
N LEU A 31 -2.21 -2.34 -0.28
CA LEU A 31 -1.24 -3.43 -0.10
C LEU A 31 -0.48 -3.77 -1.39
N VAL A 32 -1.15 -3.69 -2.55
CA VAL A 32 -0.47 -3.87 -3.85
C VAL A 32 0.51 -2.73 -4.12
N ILE A 33 0.08 -1.47 -3.95
CA ILE A 33 0.97 -0.31 -4.14
C ILE A 33 2.15 -0.37 -3.17
N HIS A 34 1.87 -0.68 -1.90
CA HIS A 34 2.86 -0.83 -0.85
C HIS A 34 3.91 -1.90 -1.20
N GLY A 35 3.47 -3.09 -1.61
CA GLY A 35 4.38 -4.17 -2.04
C GLY A 35 5.23 -3.77 -3.25
N VAL A 36 4.64 -3.06 -4.23
CA VAL A 36 5.40 -2.56 -5.39
C VAL A 36 6.41 -1.49 -4.97
N LEU A 37 6.07 -0.59 -4.05
CA LEU A 37 7.01 0.41 -3.54
C LEU A 37 8.20 -0.24 -2.83
N HIS A 38 7.99 -1.31 -2.06
CA HIS A 38 9.08 -2.12 -1.50
C HIS A 38 9.98 -2.71 -2.59
N LEU A 39 9.42 -3.26 -3.67
CA LEU A 39 10.22 -3.76 -4.81
C LEU A 39 11.01 -2.65 -5.53
N LEU A 40 10.58 -1.39 -5.42
CA LEU A 40 11.27 -0.22 -5.94
C LEU A 40 12.30 0.37 -4.97
N GLY A 41 12.51 -0.26 -3.81
CA GLY A 41 13.51 0.14 -2.81
C GLY A 41 13.02 1.19 -1.81
N HIS A 42 11.70 1.39 -1.67
CA HIS A 42 11.16 2.09 -0.51
C HIS A 42 11.16 1.17 0.70
N ASP A 43 11.33 1.77 1.88
CA ASP A 43 11.18 1.10 3.16
C ASP A 43 10.43 2.05 4.11
N HIS A 44 10.02 1.53 5.26
CA HIS A 44 9.35 2.27 6.32
C HIS A 44 9.89 1.87 7.71
N ALA A 45 11.17 1.47 7.78
CA ALA A 45 11.84 1.14 9.03
C ALA A 45 12.08 2.39 9.88
N GLU A 46 12.48 3.50 9.25
CA GLU A 46 12.68 4.80 9.91
C GLU A 46 11.52 5.76 9.65
N ALA A 47 11.28 6.69 10.59
CA ALA A 47 10.14 7.61 10.51
C ALA A 47 10.13 8.46 9.23
N ALA A 48 11.29 8.94 8.79
CA ALA A 48 11.42 9.76 7.57
C ALA A 48 11.16 8.93 6.29
N GLU A 49 11.57 7.67 6.28
CA GLU A 49 11.33 6.76 5.17
C GLU A 49 9.85 6.38 5.09
N ALA A 50 9.24 6.10 6.25
CA ALA A 50 7.81 5.83 6.36
C ALA A 50 6.98 7.00 5.84
N GLU A 51 7.30 8.24 6.21
CA GLU A 51 6.61 9.43 5.72
C GLU A 51 6.71 9.57 4.19
N ALA A 52 7.92 9.37 3.64
CA ALA A 52 8.17 9.43 2.21
C ALA A 52 7.39 8.33 1.44
N MET A 53 7.39 7.11 1.96
CA MET A 53 6.66 5.99 1.37
C MET A 53 5.14 6.23 1.42
N GLN A 54 4.60 6.66 2.55
CA GLN A 54 3.18 6.98 2.70
C GLN A 54 2.74 8.12 1.78
N ALA A 55 3.60 9.11 1.53
CA ALA A 55 3.32 10.17 0.56
C ALA A 55 3.14 9.60 -0.86
N ARG A 56 4.02 8.67 -1.28
CA ARG A 56 3.90 7.98 -2.57
C ARG A 56 2.66 7.10 -2.65
N GLU A 57 2.34 6.36 -1.60
CA GLU A 57 1.10 5.58 -1.55
C GLU A 57 -0.13 6.46 -1.77
N ARG A 58 -0.21 7.61 -1.08
CA ARG A 58 -1.31 8.57 -1.24
C ARG A 58 -1.37 9.14 -2.66
N GLU A 59 -0.23 9.51 -3.23
CA GLU A 59 -0.14 10.00 -4.61
C GLU A 59 -0.68 8.97 -5.61
N HIS A 60 -0.24 7.72 -5.49
CA HIS A 60 -0.66 6.66 -6.40
C HIS A 60 -2.13 6.30 -6.23
N LEU A 61 -2.64 6.17 -5.00
CA LEU A 61 -4.06 5.91 -4.75
C LEU A 61 -4.95 7.03 -5.30
N ALA A 62 -4.59 8.29 -5.05
CA ALA A 62 -5.34 9.45 -5.53
C ALA A 62 -5.42 9.49 -7.07
N ARG A 63 -4.34 9.10 -7.76
CA ARG A 63 -4.30 9.03 -9.24
C ARG A 63 -5.35 8.07 -9.81
N TYR A 64 -5.74 7.04 -9.07
CA TYR A 64 -6.74 6.05 -9.48
C TYR A 64 -8.12 6.29 -8.85
N GLY A 65 -8.33 7.45 -8.22
CA GLY A 65 -9.62 7.80 -7.60
C GLY A 65 -9.91 7.04 -6.32
N MET A 66 -8.91 6.36 -5.75
CA MET A 66 -9.01 5.65 -4.48
C MET A 66 -8.56 6.62 -3.38
N VAL A 67 -9.51 7.08 -2.57
CA VAL A 67 -9.22 7.98 -1.45
C VAL A 67 -9.32 7.16 -0.18
N ARG A 68 -8.21 7.04 0.55
CA ARG A 68 -8.23 6.51 1.92
C ARG A 68 -9.21 7.38 2.74
N PRO A 69 -10.19 6.81 3.46
CA PRO A 69 -10.95 7.55 4.46
C PRO A 69 -10.05 8.06 5.59
#